data_AF-A0AAU1M8E8-F1
#
_entry.id   AF-A0AAU1M8E8-F1
#
_cell.length_a   1.000
_cell.length_b   1.000
_cell.length_c   1.000
_cell.angle_alpha   90.00
_cell.angle_beta   90.00
_cell.angle_gamma   90.00
#
_symmetry.space_group_name_H-M   'P 1'
#
loop_
_entity.id
_entity.type
_entity.pdbx_description
1 polymer ?
#
loop_
_entity_poly.entity_id
_entity_poly.type
_entity_poly.pdbx_seq_one_letter_code
_entity_poly.pdbx_strand_id
1 'polypeptide(L)'
;MVTEAELIETITGRAAEVGVQVWLHVADLDSPRQVGIDGEEPVVTASVFKVPVAVELARQAADGELDLAERITVAPGHPTASPYGLATFRHDVTMSWYDLAVLMIGISDNVATDLILKKVGKAAVAETLRRLDLPHTAVPHDCGELLRTSGRTSGSTTRTTNGSWPRCRPNNSPSCGR
;
A
#
# COMPACT_ATOMS: atom_id res chain seq x y z
N MET A 1 -9.90 35.70 -6.08
CA MET A 1 -9.00 34.59 -5.69
C MET A 1 -9.70 33.84 -4.58
N VAL A 2 -9.77 32.51 -4.64
CA VAL A 2 -10.37 31.69 -3.57
C VAL A 2 -9.44 31.72 -2.37
N THR A 3 -9.98 31.98 -1.19
CA THR A 3 -9.24 31.96 0.08
C THR A 3 -9.04 30.52 0.55
N GLU A 4 -8.07 30.31 1.44
CA GLU A 4 -7.85 29.01 2.07
C GLU A 4 -9.10 28.52 2.83
N ALA A 5 -9.78 29.41 3.55
CA ALA A 5 -11.00 29.09 4.28
C ALA A 5 -12.13 28.61 3.35
N GLU A 6 -12.37 29.32 2.24
CA GLU A 6 -13.37 28.93 1.24
C GLU A 6 -13.05 27.57 0.60
N LEU A 7 -11.76 27.27 0.39
CA LEU A 7 -11.32 25.97 -0.14
C LEU A 7 -11.57 24.84 0.87
N ILE A 8 -11.20 25.04 2.14
CA ILE A 8 -11.40 24.06 3.21
C ILE A 8 -12.90 23.79 3.41
N GLU A 9 -13.74 24.83 3.48
CA GLU A 9 -15.19 24.70 3.60
C GLU A 9 -15.77 23.91 2.42
N THR A 10 -15.32 24.20 1.20
CA THR A 10 -15.75 23.48 0.00
C THR A 10 -15.39 21.99 0.05
N ILE A 11 -14.17 21.65 0.45
CA ILE A 11 -13.70 20.26 0.50
C ILE A 11 -14.44 19.49 1.60
N THR A 12 -14.52 20.06 2.81
CA THR A 12 -15.20 19.44 3.94
C THR A 12 -16.70 19.29 3.71
N GLY A 13 -17.35 20.28 3.08
CA GLY A 13 -18.75 20.19 2.66
C GLY A 13 -19.00 19.03 1.69
N ARG A 14 -18.18 18.91 0.64
CA ARG A 14 -18.25 17.78 -0.32
C ARG A 14 -17.97 16.44 0.34
N ALA A 15 -17.02 16.39 1.27
CA ALA A 15 -16.71 15.18 2.02
C ALA A 15 -17.92 14.72 2.87
N ALA A 16 -18.61 15.67 3.52
CA ALA A 16 -19.81 15.41 4.29
C ALA A 16 -20.97 14.88 3.42
N GLU A 17 -21.15 15.41 2.21
CA GLU A 17 -22.18 14.93 1.25
C GLU A 17 -22.05 13.44 0.91
N VAL A 18 -20.83 12.91 0.88
CA VAL A 18 -20.54 11.49 0.60
C VAL A 18 -20.19 10.67 1.84
N GLY A 19 -20.26 11.27 3.04
CA GLY A 19 -20.03 10.59 4.32
C GLY A 19 -18.59 10.16 4.57
N VAL A 20 -17.61 10.90 4.06
CA VAL A 20 -16.17 10.63 4.28
C VAL A 20 -15.52 11.74 5.11
N GLN A 21 -14.42 11.39 5.78
CA GLN A 21 -13.51 12.33 6.40
C GLN A 21 -12.28 12.50 5.51
N VAL A 22 -11.70 13.69 5.52
CA VAL A 22 -10.56 14.05 4.65
C VAL A 22 -9.44 14.60 5.52
N TRP A 23 -8.28 13.98 5.39
CA TRP A 23 -7.00 14.52 5.80
C TRP A 23 -6.27 14.98 4.54
N LEU A 24 -5.75 16.20 4.53
CA LEU A 24 -5.17 16.81 3.34
C LEU A 24 -4.01 17.71 3.72
N HIS A 25 -2.94 17.62 2.94
CA HIS A 25 -1.85 18.58 2.94
C HIS A 25 -1.43 18.80 1.49
N VAL A 26 -1.47 20.05 1.03
CA VAL A 26 -1.04 20.45 -0.32
C VAL A 26 -0.05 21.58 -0.15
N ALA A 27 1.16 21.38 -0.64
CA ALA A 27 2.22 22.38 -0.64
C ALA A 27 2.65 22.69 -2.07
N ASP A 28 2.85 23.97 -2.36
CA ASP A 28 3.56 24.41 -3.54
C ASP A 28 5.06 24.09 -3.36
N LEU A 29 5.70 23.53 -4.38
CA LEU A 29 7.11 23.16 -4.33
C LEU A 29 8.03 24.36 -4.60
N ASP A 30 7.52 25.38 -5.29
CA ASP A 30 8.28 26.56 -5.71
C ASP A 30 8.00 27.78 -4.82
N SER A 31 7.11 27.66 -3.84
CA SER A 31 6.72 28.75 -2.93
C SER A 31 6.34 28.24 -1.54
N PRO A 32 6.34 29.08 -0.49
CA PRO A 32 5.98 28.63 0.87
C PRO A 32 4.46 28.43 1.06
N ARG A 33 3.68 28.42 -0.02
CA ARG A 33 2.21 28.31 0.05
C ARG A 33 1.82 26.87 0.35
N GLN A 34 0.97 26.69 1.34
CA GLN A 34 0.42 25.41 1.72
C GLN A 34 -1.04 25.55 2.17
N VAL A 35 -1.80 24.47 2.07
CA VAL A 35 -3.17 24.33 2.59
C VAL A 35 -3.28 22.97 3.25
N GLY A 36 -3.92 22.90 4.42
CA GLY A 36 -4.10 21.66 5.17
C GLY A 36 -5.49 21.49 5.77
N ILE A 37 -5.93 20.24 5.89
CA ILE A 37 -7.10 19.79 6.67
C ILE A 37 -6.58 18.63 7.51
N ASP A 38 -6.42 18.83 8.82
CA ASP A 38 -5.89 17.84 9.76
C ASP A 38 -4.58 17.17 9.29
N GLY A 39 -3.75 17.89 8.50
CA GLY A 39 -2.65 17.31 7.72
C GLY A 39 -1.52 16.68 8.53
N GLU A 40 -1.46 16.92 9.83
CA GLU A 40 -0.47 16.34 10.76
C GLU A 40 -0.98 15.08 11.48
N GLU A 41 -2.26 14.72 11.32
CA GLU A 41 -2.81 13.53 11.97
C GLU A 41 -2.39 12.24 11.24
N PRO A 42 -1.86 11.24 11.97
CA PRO A 42 -1.50 9.97 11.35
C PRO A 42 -2.72 9.22 10.80
N VAL A 43 -2.61 8.77 9.54
CA VAL A 43 -3.62 7.93 8.87
C VAL A 43 -3.05 6.59 8.44
N VAL A 44 -3.92 5.61 8.18
CA VAL A 44 -3.50 4.34 7.59
C VAL A 44 -3.03 4.60 6.16
N THR A 45 -1.73 4.40 5.91
CA THR A 45 -1.09 4.70 4.63
C THR A 45 -1.55 3.80 3.49
N ALA A 46 -2.13 2.63 3.79
CA ALA A 46 -2.42 1.60 2.80
C ALA A 46 -1.21 1.41 1.87
N SER A 47 -1.38 1.32 0.56
CA SER A 47 -0.25 1.09 -0.35
C SER A 47 0.74 2.26 -0.49
N VAL A 48 0.50 3.42 0.14
CA VAL A 48 1.43 4.56 0.10
C VAL A 48 2.75 4.24 0.83
N PHE A 49 2.75 3.29 1.79
CA PHE A 49 3.99 2.88 2.47
C PHE A 49 5.06 2.32 1.52
N LYS A 50 4.68 1.90 0.30
CA LYS A 50 5.61 1.40 -0.72
C LYS A 50 6.59 2.47 -1.19
N VAL A 51 6.25 3.76 -1.05
CA VAL A 51 7.13 4.89 -1.40
C VAL A 51 8.41 4.89 -0.53
N PRO A 52 8.36 4.93 0.82
CA PRO A 52 9.58 4.85 1.62
C PRO A 52 10.34 3.53 1.46
N VAL A 53 9.67 2.42 1.11
CA VAL A 53 10.35 1.16 0.76
C VAL A 53 11.16 1.31 -0.53
N ALA A 54 10.61 1.98 -1.55
CA ALA A 54 11.34 2.28 -2.78
C ALA A 54 12.51 3.25 -2.54
N VAL A 55 12.33 4.25 -1.68
CA VAL A 55 13.41 5.19 -1.30
C VAL A 55 14.56 4.44 -0.64
N GLU A 56 14.29 3.53 0.30
CA GLU A 56 15.34 2.74 0.94
C GLU A 56 16.03 1.79 -0.04
N LEU A 57 15.27 1.13 -0.93
CA LEU A 57 15.85 0.30 -1.99
C LEU A 57 16.82 1.09 -2.86
N ALA A 58 16.40 2.29 -3.30
CA ALA A 58 17.23 3.18 -4.11
C ALA A 58 18.47 3.67 -3.35
N ARG A 59 18.35 3.95 -2.05
CA ARG A 59 19.48 4.34 -1.20
C ARG A 59 20.53 3.22 -1.11
N GLN A 60 20.12 1.99 -0.76
CA GLN A 60 21.04 0.84 -0.70
C GLN A 60 21.73 0.61 -2.05
N ALA A 61 21.00 0.79 -3.16
CA ALA A 61 21.58 0.68 -4.49
C ALA A 61 22.60 1.79 -4.80
N ALA A 62 22.29 3.04 -4.45
CA ALA A 62 23.20 4.17 -4.63
C ALA A 62 24.50 4.03 -3.81
N ASP A 63 24.40 3.41 -2.63
CA ASP A 63 25.55 3.15 -1.75
C ASP A 63 26.32 1.87 -2.15
N GLY A 64 25.89 1.16 -3.19
CA GLY A 64 26.51 -0.08 -3.66
C GLY A 64 26.27 -1.30 -2.75
N GLU A 65 25.36 -1.19 -1.77
CA GLU A 65 24.96 -2.27 -0.87
C GLU A 65 24.08 -3.32 -1.58
N LEU A 66 23.40 -2.92 -2.67
CA LEU A 66 22.50 -3.74 -3.45
C LEU A 66 22.66 -3.48 -4.96
N ASP A 67 22.72 -4.53 -5.76
CA ASP A 67 22.65 -4.41 -7.23
C ASP A 67 21.20 -4.55 -7.70
N LEU A 68 20.63 -3.48 -8.27
CA LEU A 68 19.25 -3.49 -8.77
C LEU A 68 19.05 -4.45 -9.95
N ALA A 69 20.13 -4.82 -10.66
CA ALA A 69 20.10 -5.80 -11.73
C ALA A 69 20.17 -7.25 -11.23
N GLU A 70 20.50 -7.47 -9.95
CA GLU A 70 20.45 -8.80 -9.32
C GLU A 70 19.03 -9.37 -9.50
N ARG A 71 18.96 -10.61 -9.98
CA ARG A 71 17.71 -11.29 -10.30
C ARG A 71 17.36 -12.33 -9.26
N ILE A 72 16.10 -12.37 -8.89
CA ILE A 72 15.53 -13.44 -8.06
C ILE A 72 14.46 -14.20 -8.83
N THR A 73 14.31 -15.48 -8.51
CA THR A 73 13.20 -16.29 -9.01
C THR A 73 12.12 -16.35 -7.95
N VAL A 74 10.91 -15.93 -8.33
CA VAL A 74 9.72 -15.96 -7.49
C VAL A 74 8.87 -17.14 -7.94
N ALA A 75 8.73 -18.13 -7.05
CA ALA A 75 7.84 -19.26 -7.27
C ALA A 75 6.36 -18.83 -7.12
N PRO A 76 5.43 -19.49 -7.83
CA PRO A 76 4.00 -19.20 -7.67
C PRO A 76 3.52 -19.60 -6.26
N GLY A 77 2.41 -19.00 -5.83
CA GLY A 77 1.79 -19.34 -4.55
C GLY A 77 2.37 -18.62 -3.33
N HIS A 78 2.96 -17.43 -3.52
CA HIS A 78 3.35 -16.56 -2.42
C HIS A 78 2.16 -16.31 -1.46
N PRO A 79 2.35 -16.33 -0.12
CA PRO A 79 1.25 -16.23 0.83
C PRO A 79 0.55 -14.87 0.85
N THR A 80 1.23 -13.81 0.41
CA THR A 80 0.67 -12.45 0.36
C THR A 80 -0.42 -12.36 -0.71
N ALA A 81 -1.64 -12.04 -0.27
CA ALA A 81 -2.79 -11.94 -1.15
C ALA A 81 -2.77 -10.64 -2.00
N SER A 82 -3.10 -10.78 -3.28
CA SER A 82 -3.39 -9.68 -4.20
C SER A 82 -4.27 -10.21 -5.35
N PRO A 83 -5.23 -9.43 -5.87
CA PRO A 83 -6.04 -9.84 -7.01
C PRO A 83 -5.31 -9.70 -8.36
N TYR A 84 -4.07 -9.18 -8.37
CA TYR A 84 -3.26 -8.95 -9.56
C TYR A 84 -1.77 -9.20 -9.28
N GLY A 85 -0.97 -9.16 -10.34
CA GLY A 85 0.48 -9.25 -10.25
C GLY A 85 0.99 -10.64 -9.87
N LEU A 86 2.15 -10.69 -9.22
CA LEU A 86 2.87 -11.93 -8.88
C LEU A 86 2.02 -12.91 -8.05
N ALA A 87 1.08 -12.43 -7.24
CA ALA A 87 0.17 -13.30 -6.47
C ALA A 87 -0.74 -14.17 -7.36
N THR A 88 -0.97 -13.75 -8.61
CA THR A 88 -1.82 -14.46 -9.57
C THR A 88 -1.05 -15.41 -10.48
N PHE A 89 0.28 -15.34 -10.48
CA PHE A 89 1.12 -16.14 -11.35
C PHE A 89 1.03 -17.64 -11.00
N ARG A 90 1.27 -18.48 -12.01
CA ARG A 90 1.15 -19.94 -11.94
C ARG A 90 2.45 -20.68 -12.23
N HIS A 91 3.49 -19.95 -12.61
CA HIS A 91 4.81 -20.44 -12.94
C HIS A 91 5.87 -19.55 -12.30
N ASP A 92 7.07 -20.08 -12.17
CA ASP A 92 8.22 -19.34 -11.69
C ASP A 92 8.50 -18.15 -12.61
N VAL A 93 8.81 -16.99 -12.02
CA VAL A 93 9.23 -15.81 -12.77
C VAL A 93 10.50 -15.26 -12.18
N THR A 94 11.49 -15.05 -13.04
CA THR A 94 12.75 -14.41 -12.68
C THR A 94 12.70 -12.93 -13.03
N MET A 95 12.90 -12.06 -12.05
CA MET A 95 12.87 -10.59 -12.21
C MET A 95 14.04 -9.94 -11.48
N SER A 96 14.48 -8.79 -11.95
CA SER A 96 15.46 -7.97 -11.22
C SER A 96 14.79 -7.25 -10.04
N TRP A 97 15.57 -6.80 -9.05
CA TRP A 97 15.04 -5.93 -8.00
C TRP A 97 14.43 -4.63 -8.57
N TYR A 98 15.02 -4.09 -9.64
CA TYR A 98 14.44 -2.96 -10.36
C TYR A 98 13.05 -3.26 -10.91
N ASP A 99 12.87 -4.38 -11.60
CA ASP A 99 11.58 -4.75 -12.19
C ASP A 99 10.52 -5.02 -11.10
N LEU A 100 10.94 -5.61 -9.97
CA LEU A 100 10.06 -5.77 -8.81
C LEU A 100 9.64 -4.41 -8.23
N ALA A 101 10.53 -3.43 -8.18
CA ALA A 101 10.21 -2.08 -7.72
C ALA A 101 9.23 -1.39 -8.68
N VAL A 102 9.37 -1.61 -9.99
CA VAL A 102 8.41 -1.14 -11.00
C VAL A 102 7.03 -1.76 -10.79
N LEU A 103 6.93 -3.05 -10.47
CA LEU A 103 5.63 -3.67 -10.13
C LEU A 103 5.06 -3.14 -8.80
N MET A 104 5.90 -2.99 -7.78
CA MET A 104 5.52 -2.45 -6.47
C MET A 104 4.95 -1.04 -6.59
N ILE A 105 5.57 -0.15 -7.37
CA ILE A 105 5.10 1.24 -7.50
C ILE A 105 4.04 1.38 -8.59
N GLY A 106 4.23 0.74 -9.74
CA GLY A 106 3.38 0.93 -10.92
C GLY A 106 2.00 0.30 -10.80
N ILE A 107 1.90 -0.89 -10.19
CA ILE A 107 0.62 -1.58 -10.01
C ILE A 107 0.35 -1.95 -8.56
N SER A 108 1.13 -1.41 -7.62
CA SER A 108 0.94 -1.68 -6.19
C SER A 108 1.08 -3.17 -5.81
N ASP A 109 1.93 -3.92 -6.52
CA ASP A 109 2.06 -5.38 -6.32
C ASP A 109 2.52 -5.71 -4.89
N ASN A 110 1.66 -6.39 -4.12
CA ASN A 110 1.93 -6.73 -2.73
C ASN A 110 3.03 -7.78 -2.54
N VAL A 111 3.18 -8.72 -3.48
CA VAL A 111 4.23 -9.75 -3.39
C VAL A 111 5.58 -9.13 -3.70
N ALA A 112 5.68 -8.30 -4.74
CA ALA A 112 6.89 -7.54 -5.03
C ALA A 112 7.29 -6.66 -3.84
N THR A 113 6.30 -6.04 -3.19
CA THR A 113 6.53 -5.23 -1.98
C THR A 113 7.12 -6.03 -0.84
N ASP A 114 6.54 -7.18 -0.51
CA ASP A 114 7.01 -8.00 0.60
C ASP A 114 8.41 -8.56 0.33
N LEU A 115 8.69 -8.91 -0.93
CA LEU A 115 10.03 -9.35 -1.36
C LEU A 115 11.06 -8.23 -1.19
N ILE A 116 10.75 -7.00 -1.64
CA ILE A 116 11.65 -5.85 -1.51
C ILE A 116 11.82 -5.47 -0.04
N LEU A 117 10.73 -5.35 0.72
CA LEU A 117 10.77 -5.00 2.14
C LEU A 117 11.58 -6.02 2.95
N LYS A 118 11.49 -7.30 2.60
CA LYS A 118 12.33 -8.35 3.17
C LYS A 118 13.81 -8.20 2.80
N LYS A 119 14.12 -7.81 1.56
CA LYS A 119 15.50 -7.58 1.09
C LYS A 119 16.14 -6.38 1.77
N VAL A 120 15.44 -5.24 1.84
CA VAL A 120 15.99 -3.98 2.39
C VAL A 120 15.89 -3.91 3.92
N GLY A 121 14.87 -4.55 4.51
CA GLY A 121 14.63 -4.61 5.94
C GLY A 121 13.83 -3.41 6.48
N LYS A 122 12.79 -3.69 7.30
CA LYS A 122 11.94 -2.67 7.94
C LYS A 122 12.73 -1.66 8.80
N ALA A 123 13.75 -2.13 9.50
CA ALA A 123 14.59 -1.27 10.34
C ALA A 123 15.37 -0.25 9.51
N ALA A 124 15.85 -0.64 8.32
CA ALA A 124 16.55 0.26 7.42
C ALA A 124 15.59 1.30 6.82
N VAL A 125 14.36 0.89 6.48
CA VAL A 125 13.30 1.81 6.05
C VAL A 125 12.97 2.83 7.15
N ALA A 126 12.82 2.39 8.40
CA ALA A 126 12.57 3.28 9.54
C ALA A 126 13.71 4.28 9.76
N GLU A 127 14.96 3.82 9.63
CA GLU A 127 16.14 4.69 9.73
C GLU A 127 16.21 5.70 8.56
N THR A 128 15.83 5.31 7.35
CA THR A 128 15.69 6.24 6.22
C THR A 128 14.65 7.31 6.49
N LEU A 129 13.47 6.95 7.01
CA LEU A 129 12.45 7.93 7.40
C LEU A 129 12.96 8.89 8.48
N ARG A 130 13.71 8.40 9.45
CA ARG A 130 14.35 9.23 10.48
C ARG A 130 15.38 10.20 9.89
N ARG A 131 16.21 9.76 8.94
CA ARG A 131 17.19 10.62 8.25
C ARG A 131 16.54 11.70 7.38
N LEU A 132 15.34 11.42 6.86
CA LEU A 132 14.55 12.36 6.06
C LEU A 132 13.67 13.30 6.92
N ASP A 133 13.80 13.23 8.25
CA ASP A 133 12.99 14.01 9.19
C ASP A 133 11.47 13.79 9.00
N LEU A 134 11.07 12.53 8.82
CA LEU A 134 9.67 12.10 8.68
C LEU A 134 9.17 11.33 9.93
N PRO A 135 9.16 11.93 11.14
CA PRO A 135 8.90 11.23 12.40
C PRO A 135 7.46 10.69 12.52
N HIS A 136 6.52 11.21 11.73
CA HIS A 136 5.12 10.80 11.72
C HIS A 136 4.80 9.71 10.68
N THR A 137 5.79 9.24 9.92
CA THR A 137 5.63 8.14 8.96
C THR A 137 6.26 6.85 9.51
N ALA A 138 5.54 5.74 9.43
CA ALA A 138 6.04 4.45 9.89
C ALA A 138 5.67 3.30 8.93
N VAL A 139 6.59 2.33 8.80
CA VAL A 139 6.38 1.09 8.06
C VAL A 139 6.59 -0.12 8.99
N PRO A 140 5.70 -0.35 9.97
CA PRO A 140 5.84 -1.46 10.91
C PRO A 140 5.47 -2.81 10.27
N HIS A 141 4.67 -2.80 9.22
CA HIS A 141 4.07 -3.99 8.63
C HIS A 141 4.43 -4.18 7.16
N ASP A 142 4.55 -5.44 6.74
CA ASP A 142 4.51 -5.83 5.33
C ASP A 142 3.05 -5.97 4.83
N CYS A 143 2.83 -6.22 3.54
CA CYS A 143 1.49 -6.36 2.99
C CYS A 143 0.74 -7.57 3.58
N GLY A 144 1.42 -8.70 3.79
CA GLY A 144 0.81 -9.89 4.39
C GLY A 144 0.28 -9.62 5.81
N GLU A 145 1.07 -8.93 6.64
CA GLU A 145 0.70 -8.51 7.98
C GLU A 145 -0.43 -7.48 7.97
N LEU A 146 -0.35 -6.47 7.10
CA LEU A 146 -1.41 -5.47 6.93
C LEU A 146 -2.73 -6.16 6.60
N LEU A 147 -2.77 -7.01 5.58
CA LEU A 147 -4.01 -7.69 5.15
C LEU A 147 -4.60 -8.58 6.24
N ARG A 148 -3.76 -9.22 7.06
CA ARG A 148 -4.21 -10.02 8.21
C ARG A 148 -4.81 -9.16 9.33
N THR A 149 -4.39 -7.90 9.45
CA THR A 149 -4.90 -6.96 10.47
C THR A 149 -6.04 -6.07 9.95
N SER A 150 -6.12 -5.77 8.65
CA SER A 150 -7.16 -4.91 8.06
C SER A 150 -8.56 -5.46 8.26
N GLY A 151 -8.73 -6.78 8.38
CA GLY A 151 -10.00 -7.40 8.78
C GLY A 151 -10.49 -7.03 10.19
N ARG A 152 -9.66 -6.35 11.01
CA ARG A 152 -10.01 -5.83 12.34
C ARG A 152 -10.18 -4.31 12.40
N THR A 153 -9.58 -3.56 11.47
CA THR A 153 -9.56 -2.09 11.50
C THR A 153 -10.63 -1.46 10.60
N SER A 154 -10.98 -2.12 9.49
CA SER A 154 -12.25 -1.84 8.84
C SER A 154 -13.34 -2.27 9.81
N GLY A 155 -14.13 -1.33 10.34
CA GLY A 155 -15.24 -1.59 11.25
C GLY A 155 -16.37 -2.46 10.69
N SER A 156 -16.07 -3.46 9.84
CA SER A 156 -16.95 -4.58 9.59
C SER A 156 -17.07 -5.38 10.87
N THR A 157 -18.13 -5.11 11.63
CA THR A 157 -18.74 -6.08 12.52
C THR A 157 -19.29 -7.23 11.66
N THR A 158 -18.42 -7.98 10.98
CA THR A 158 -18.76 -9.29 10.46
C THR A 158 -18.80 -10.20 11.66
N ARG A 159 -19.99 -10.27 12.27
CA ARG A 159 -20.43 -11.36 13.12
C ARG A 159 -19.89 -12.66 12.51
N THR A 160 -18.98 -13.30 13.23
CA THR A 160 -18.41 -14.60 12.91
C THR A 160 -19.50 -15.56 12.48
N THR A 161 -19.54 -15.88 11.20
CA THR A 161 -20.06 -17.16 10.73
C THR A 161 -18.93 -17.83 9.96
N ASN A 162 -18.44 -18.94 10.51
CA ASN A 162 -17.62 -19.91 9.83
C ASN A 162 -18.01 -20.07 8.36
N GLY A 163 -17.04 -20.09 7.44
CA GLY A 163 -17.29 -20.55 6.09
C GLY A 163 -16.30 -20.04 5.06
N SER A 164 -15.30 -20.87 4.76
CA SER A 164 -14.77 -21.15 3.43
C SER A 164 -15.09 -20.14 2.30
N TRP A 165 -14.03 -19.58 1.71
CA TRP A 165 -14.06 -18.94 0.39
C TRP A 165 -14.75 -19.86 -0.63
N PRO A 166 -15.81 -19.41 -1.34
CA PRO A 166 -16.50 -20.28 -2.29
C PRO A 166 -15.60 -20.52 -3.51
N ARG A 167 -15.17 -21.77 -3.69
CA ARG A 167 -14.74 -22.26 -5.00
C ARG A 167 -15.97 -22.23 -5.91
N CYS A 168 -15.96 -21.42 -6.97
CA CYS A 168 -16.91 -21.55 -8.06
C CYS A 168 -16.83 -22.96 -8.64
N ARG A 169 -17.93 -23.72 -8.55
CA ARG A 169 -18.15 -24.89 -9.40
C ARG A 169 -19.18 -24.52 -10.47
N PRO A 170 -19.02 -25.01 -11.72
CA PRO A 170 -19.90 -24.63 -12.80
C PRO A 170 -21.25 -25.35 -12.67
N ASN A 171 -22.30 -24.53 -12.78
CA ASN A 171 -23.62 -24.80 -13.33
C ASN A 171 -24.15 -26.25 -13.31
N ASN A 172 -25.13 -26.50 -12.45
CA ASN A 172 -26.36 -27.22 -12.83
C ASN A 172 -27.42 -27.02 -11.75
N SER A 173 -28.46 -26.25 -12.07
CA SER A 173 -29.74 -26.26 -11.37
C SER A 173 -30.83 -26.39 -12.43
N PRO A 174 -31.89 -27.16 -12.14
CA PRO A 174 -33.19 -26.54 -12.31
C PRO A 174 -34.13 -26.97 -11.18
N SER A 175 -34.51 -26.03 -10.32
CA SER A 175 -35.87 -25.94 -9.76
C SER A 175 -36.04 -24.71 -8.88
N CYS A 176 -36.63 -23.67 -9.47
CA CYS A 176 -37.46 -22.70 -8.74
C CYS A 176 -38.63 -23.42 -8.08
N GLY A 177 -38.99 -23.02 -6.85
CA GLY A 177 -40.24 -23.47 -6.25
C GLY A 177 -40.46 -23.02 -4.81
N ARG A 178 -41.08 -21.84 -4.68
CA ARG A 178 -41.81 -21.24 -3.53
C ARG A 178 -41.00 -20.77 -2.32
#